data_AF-X1FJB0-F1
#
_entry.id   AF-X1FJB0-F1
#
_cell.length_a   1.000
_cell.length_b   1.000
_cell.length_c   1.000
_cell.angle_alpha   90.00
_cell.angle_beta   90.00
_cell.angle_gamma   90.00
#
_symmetry.space_group_name_H-M   'P 1'
#
loop_
_entity.id
_entity.type
_entity.pdbx_description
1 polymer ?
#
loop_
_entity_poly.entity_id
_entity_poly.type
_entity_poly.pdbx_seq_one_letter_code
_entity_poly.pdbx_strand_id
1 'polypeptide(L)'
;MDVSDNASTKARVDAVAGNDAYGIVVGTNAGATAEDNENFAIDTTIASGGGGGQLDYQAVTFIAPRIVGPNIDFDISRAFVNNSGGIITVREIGIICRNTTDTKDHLLLRDVVADEAVGIGLTLTVVYILRTTV
;
A
#
# COMPACT_ATOMS: atom_id res chain seq x y z
N MET A 1 -27.14 -4.90 -12.21
CA MET A 1 -26.48 -6.16 -11.86
C MET A 1 -26.49 -6.21 -10.35
N ASP A 2 -27.55 -6.81 -9.82
CA ASP A 2 -27.72 -6.98 -8.39
C ASP A 2 -26.80 -8.12 -7.95
N VAL A 3 -25.96 -7.83 -6.96
CA VAL A 3 -25.42 -8.87 -6.12
C VAL A 3 -25.38 -8.31 -4.71
N SER A 4 -26.47 -8.50 -3.97
CA SER A 4 -26.42 -8.69 -2.53
C SER A 4 -25.61 -9.95 -2.17
N ASP A 5 -24.39 -10.08 -2.70
CA ASP A 5 -23.46 -11.10 -2.27
C ASP A 5 -22.97 -10.65 -0.90
N ASN A 6 -23.62 -11.20 0.11
CA ASN A 6 -23.01 -11.46 1.39
C ASN A 6 -21.90 -12.53 1.24
N ALA A 7 -21.05 -12.39 0.22
CA ALA A 7 -19.76 -13.02 0.18
C ALA A 7 -18.97 -12.32 1.28
N SER A 8 -18.96 -12.91 2.48
CA SER A 8 -18.05 -12.51 3.55
C SER A 8 -16.68 -12.33 2.93
N THR A 9 -16.25 -11.07 2.79
CA THR A 9 -15.04 -10.70 2.07
C THR A 9 -13.86 -11.36 2.75
N LYS A 10 -13.36 -12.49 2.23
CA LYS A 10 -12.34 -13.30 2.92
C LYS A 10 -10.98 -12.64 2.94
N ALA A 11 -10.69 -11.85 1.92
CA ALA A 11 -9.44 -11.13 1.77
C ALA A 11 -9.68 -9.77 1.10
N ARG A 12 -8.96 -8.72 1.51
CA ARG A 12 -9.17 -7.36 1.00
C ARG A 12 -7.93 -6.47 1.07
N VAL A 13 -7.83 -5.51 0.16
CA VAL A 13 -6.74 -4.50 0.08
C VAL A 13 -7.25 -3.05 0.04
N ASP A 14 -8.55 -2.85 0.19
CA ASP A 14 -9.27 -1.57 0.21
C ASP A 14 -9.18 -0.89 1.60
N ALA A 15 -7.95 -0.62 2.05
CA ALA A 15 -7.75 0.02 3.34
C ALA A 15 -8.41 1.40 3.40
N VAL A 16 -9.17 1.65 4.46
CA VAL A 16 -9.77 2.96 4.74
C VAL A 16 -8.68 3.95 5.17
N ALA A 17 -8.99 5.25 5.12
CA ALA A 17 -8.08 6.28 5.61
C ALA A 17 -7.70 6.03 7.08
N GLY A 18 -6.44 6.29 7.42
CA GLY A 18 -5.89 6.08 8.76
C GLY A 18 -5.49 4.63 9.08
N ASN A 19 -5.71 3.66 8.18
CA ASN A 19 -5.36 2.26 8.43
C ASN A 19 -4.02 1.88 7.79
N ASP A 20 -3.00 1.64 8.60
CA ASP A 20 -1.64 1.25 8.19
C ASP A 20 -1.39 -0.27 8.26
N ALA A 21 -2.40 -1.08 8.60
CA ALA A 21 -2.25 -2.53 8.75
C ALA A 21 -2.38 -3.31 7.43
N TYR A 22 -3.09 -2.76 6.43
CA TYR A 22 -3.31 -3.42 5.14
C TYR A 22 -3.46 -2.43 3.98
N GLY A 23 -3.64 -2.96 2.76
CA GLY A 23 -3.64 -2.20 1.52
C GLY A 23 -2.23 -1.86 1.06
N ILE A 24 -2.06 -0.72 0.40
CA ILE A 24 -0.71 -0.20 0.13
C ILE A 24 -0.17 0.40 1.43
N VAL A 25 1.04 -0.02 1.81
CA VAL A 25 1.75 0.44 3.00
C VAL A 25 3.15 0.91 2.61
N VAL A 26 3.73 1.82 3.40
CA VAL A 26 5.08 2.34 3.18
C VAL A 26 5.94 2.16 4.42
N GLY A 27 7.25 2.00 4.22
CA GLY A 27 8.21 1.71 5.27
C GLY A 27 9.53 2.47 5.12
N THR A 28 10.29 2.50 6.22
CA THR A 28 11.64 3.10 6.27
C THR A 28 12.75 2.11 5.93
N ASN A 29 12.44 0.80 5.84
CA ASN A 29 13.42 -0.28 5.70
C ASN A 29 14.64 -0.10 6.63
N ALA A 30 14.39 0.06 7.93
CA ALA A 30 15.44 0.37 8.91
C ALA A 30 16.46 -0.76 9.06
N GLY A 31 16.05 -2.01 8.81
CA GLY A 31 16.94 -3.17 8.74
C GLY A 31 17.83 -3.22 7.50
N ALA A 32 17.60 -2.33 6.52
CA ALA A 32 18.26 -2.32 5.21
C ALA A 32 18.22 -3.70 4.53
N THR A 33 17.10 -4.39 4.65
CA THR A 33 16.91 -5.73 4.12
C THR A 33 16.60 -5.65 2.62
N ALA A 34 17.28 -6.48 1.83
CA ALA A 34 16.94 -6.70 0.43
C ALA A 34 15.59 -7.43 0.34
N GLU A 35 14.96 -7.38 -0.83
CA GLU A 35 13.79 -8.23 -1.12
C GLU A 35 14.17 -9.70 -1.11
N ASP A 36 13.30 -10.50 -0.50
CA ASP A 36 13.41 -11.96 -0.47
C ASP A 36 12.01 -12.59 -0.57
N ASN A 37 11.91 -13.74 -1.23
CA ASN A 37 10.64 -14.48 -1.39
C ASN A 37 10.08 -15.01 -0.06
N GLU A 38 10.89 -15.06 1.00
CA GLU A 38 10.50 -15.41 2.36
C GLU A 38 10.13 -14.17 3.20
N ASN A 39 10.04 -12.97 2.59
CA ASN A 39 9.47 -11.83 3.28
C ASN A 39 7.94 -11.97 3.41
N PHE A 40 7.46 -12.04 4.65
CA PHE A 40 6.02 -12.11 4.97
C PHE A 40 5.46 -10.81 5.56
N ALA A 41 6.30 -9.79 5.73
CA ALA A 41 5.93 -8.47 6.23
C ALA A 41 6.85 -7.38 5.65
N ILE A 42 6.43 -6.12 5.78
CA ILE A 42 7.30 -4.94 5.59
C ILE A 42 8.36 -4.94 6.70
N ASP A 43 9.59 -4.51 6.39
CA ASP A 43 10.69 -4.48 7.37
C ASP A 43 10.37 -3.53 8.54
N THR A 44 10.08 -2.27 8.23
CA THR A 44 9.74 -1.24 9.22
C THR A 44 8.65 -0.32 8.68
N THR A 45 7.38 -0.59 9.03
CA THR A 45 6.23 0.22 8.59
C THR A 45 6.27 1.63 9.16
N ILE A 46 5.98 2.63 8.33
CA ILE A 46 5.69 4.01 8.75
C ILE A 46 4.23 4.06 9.20
N ALA A 47 3.97 4.35 10.48
CA ALA A 47 2.62 4.38 11.01
C ALA A 47 1.76 5.51 10.40
N SER A 48 0.45 5.31 10.37
CA SER A 48 -0.47 6.35 9.95
C SER A 48 -0.63 7.44 11.03
N GLY A 49 -0.62 8.71 10.63
CA GLY A 49 -0.92 9.86 11.50
C GLY A 49 -0.13 11.12 11.14
N GLY A 50 -0.35 12.18 11.92
CA GLY A 50 0.34 13.47 11.78
C GLY A 50 1.50 13.69 12.77
N GLY A 51 1.84 12.69 13.59
CA GLY A 51 2.96 12.75 14.51
C GLY A 51 4.32 12.68 13.82
N GLY A 52 5.39 12.94 14.57
CA GLY A 52 6.75 12.80 14.04
C GLY A 52 7.01 11.39 13.52
N GLY A 53 7.50 11.28 12.28
CA GLY A 53 7.75 9.99 11.63
C GLY A 53 6.50 9.25 11.16
N GLN A 54 5.35 9.92 11.08
CA GLN A 54 4.09 9.35 10.59
C GLN A 54 3.63 10.04 9.30
N LEU A 55 2.96 9.28 8.43
CA LEU A 55 2.29 9.81 7.24
C LEU A 55 0.78 9.65 7.41
N ASP A 56 -0.03 10.60 6.97
CA ASP A 56 -1.49 10.44 6.97
C ASP A 56 -1.93 9.60 5.77
N TYR A 57 -2.22 8.32 6.05
CA TYR A 57 -2.64 7.36 5.04
C TYR A 57 -4.06 7.68 4.58
N GLN A 58 -4.25 7.95 3.29
CA GLN A 58 -5.58 8.10 2.70
C GLN A 58 -6.21 6.73 2.40
N ALA A 59 -7.49 6.70 2.00
CA ALA A 59 -8.12 5.46 1.58
C ALA A 59 -7.47 4.92 0.29
N VAL A 60 -7.39 3.59 0.18
CA VAL A 60 -7.01 2.93 -1.08
C VAL A 60 -8.11 3.13 -2.10
N THR A 61 -7.72 3.43 -3.35
CA THR A 61 -8.64 3.57 -4.48
C THR A 61 -8.28 2.61 -5.60
N PHE A 62 -9.29 2.20 -6.36
CA PHE A 62 -9.15 1.30 -7.49
C PHE A 62 -9.63 1.97 -8.77
N ILE A 63 -8.93 1.74 -9.87
CA ILE A 63 -9.43 2.03 -11.21
C ILE A 63 -9.90 0.71 -11.82
N ALA A 64 -11.13 0.68 -12.33
CA ALA A 64 -11.67 -0.51 -12.98
C ALA A 64 -10.73 -1.00 -14.11
N PRO A 65 -10.58 -2.33 -14.29
CA PRO A 65 -9.70 -2.88 -15.31
C PRO A 65 -10.01 -2.31 -16.70
N ARG A 66 -8.96 -1.91 -17.43
CA ARG A 66 -9.08 -1.28 -18.75
C ARG A 66 -8.08 -1.82 -19.76
N ILE A 67 -8.47 -1.81 -21.04
CA ILE A 67 -7.58 -2.18 -22.15
C ILE A 67 -6.57 -1.06 -22.38
N VAL A 68 -5.28 -1.41 -22.42
CA VAL A 68 -4.17 -0.50 -22.70
C VAL A 68 -3.26 -1.14 -23.75
N GLY A 69 -3.53 -0.85 -25.03
CA GLY A 69 -2.84 -1.50 -26.14
C GLY A 69 -3.12 -3.02 -26.14
N PRO A 70 -2.08 -3.89 -26.12
CA PRO A 70 -2.24 -5.34 -26.04
C PRO A 70 -2.47 -5.88 -24.61
N ASN A 71 -2.63 -4.99 -23.62
CA ASN A 71 -2.69 -5.35 -22.21
C ASN A 71 -4.04 -5.03 -21.57
N ILE A 72 -4.30 -5.61 -20.41
CA ILE A 72 -5.33 -5.18 -19.46
C ILE A 72 -4.67 -4.74 -18.16
N ASP A 73 -4.94 -3.50 -17.76
CA ASP A 73 -4.38 -2.87 -16.56
C ASP A 73 -5.44 -2.71 -15.47
N PHE A 74 -5.08 -3.03 -14.24
CA PHE A 74 -5.85 -2.76 -13.02
C PHE A 74 -5.00 -1.97 -12.03
N ASP A 75 -5.43 -0.75 -11.69
CA ASP A 75 -4.64 0.18 -10.89
C ASP A 75 -5.15 0.18 -9.44
N ILE A 76 -4.24 0.04 -8.50
CA ILE A 76 -4.46 0.17 -7.06
C ILE A 76 -3.61 1.35 -6.60
N SER A 77 -4.21 2.33 -5.94
CA SER A 77 -3.50 3.53 -5.51
C SER A 77 -3.79 3.95 -4.09
N ARG A 78 -2.82 4.63 -3.47
CA ARG A 78 -2.95 5.21 -2.15
C ARG A 78 -2.08 6.45 -2.03
N ALA A 79 -2.64 7.48 -1.41
CA ALA A 79 -1.93 8.71 -1.07
C ALA A 79 -1.48 8.70 0.40
N PHE A 80 -0.29 9.26 0.64
CA PHE A 80 0.35 9.40 1.93
C PHE A 80 0.72 10.87 2.12
N VAL A 81 0.00 11.57 2.99
CA VAL A 81 0.19 13.00 3.19
C VAL A 81 1.15 13.21 4.35
N ASN A 82 2.23 13.95 4.17
CA ASN A 82 3.13 14.27 5.26
C ASN A 82 2.65 15.53 6.00
N ASN A 83 1.79 15.33 6.99
CA ASN A 83 1.44 16.37 7.95
C ASN A 83 2.34 16.37 9.19
N SER A 84 3.42 15.58 9.18
CA SER A 84 4.40 15.56 10.26
C SER A 84 5.25 16.84 10.23
N GLY A 85 5.81 17.21 11.39
CA GLY A 85 6.67 18.38 11.52
C GLY A 85 8.06 18.27 10.87
N GLY A 86 8.31 17.25 10.02
CA GLY A 86 9.61 16.99 9.41
C GLY A 86 9.51 16.23 8.08
N ILE A 87 10.63 16.07 7.38
CA ILE A 87 10.72 15.24 6.18
C ILE A 87 10.68 13.77 6.60
N ILE A 88 9.94 12.94 5.85
CA ILE A 88 9.90 11.49 6.01
C ILE A 88 10.46 10.85 4.75
N THR A 89 11.41 9.93 4.91
CA THR A 89 11.98 9.18 3.79
C THR A 89 11.33 7.80 3.73
N VAL A 90 10.68 7.50 2.61
CA VAL A 90 10.17 6.17 2.28
C VAL A 90 11.26 5.40 1.53
N ARG A 91 11.47 4.15 1.92
CA ARG A 91 12.46 3.23 1.33
C ARG A 91 11.89 1.86 0.99
N GLU A 92 10.63 1.64 1.31
CA GLU A 92 9.95 0.40 1.05
C GLU A 92 8.46 0.64 0.86
N ILE A 93 7.86 -0.14 -0.02
CA ILE A 93 6.44 -0.12 -0.32
C ILE A 93 5.96 -1.57 -0.40
N GLY A 94 4.73 -1.85 0.00
CA GLY A 94 4.14 -3.16 -0.27
C GLY A 94 2.63 -3.14 -0.33
N ILE A 95 2.06 -4.26 -0.77
CA ILE A 95 0.63 -4.52 -0.66
C ILE A 95 0.43 -5.64 0.36
N ILE A 96 -0.23 -5.30 1.47
CA ILE A 96 -0.67 -6.26 2.46
C ILE A 96 -2.16 -6.55 2.24
N CYS A 97 -2.48 -7.82 2.04
CA CYS A 97 -3.85 -8.32 1.96
C CYS A 97 -4.36 -8.68 3.35
N ARG A 98 -5.43 -8.00 3.76
CA ARG A 98 -6.13 -8.28 5.01
C ARG A 98 -6.87 -9.60 4.92
N ASN A 99 -6.59 -10.55 5.81
CA ASN A 99 -7.46 -11.71 5.99
C ASN A 99 -8.56 -11.35 6.99
N THR A 100 -9.83 -11.56 6.65
CA THR A 100 -10.94 -11.27 7.57
C THR A 100 -11.40 -12.47 8.39
N THR A 101 -10.79 -13.62 8.13
CA THR A 101 -11.12 -14.91 8.75
C THR A 101 -9.99 -15.50 9.60
N ASP A 102 -8.81 -14.90 9.55
CA ASP A 102 -7.63 -15.23 10.35
C ASP A 102 -7.07 -13.92 10.95
N THR A 103 -6.16 -14.05 11.90
CA THR A 103 -5.34 -12.99 12.47
C THR A 103 -4.13 -12.62 11.61
N LYS A 104 -3.80 -13.43 10.60
CA LYS A 104 -2.65 -13.21 9.73
C LYS A 104 -3.04 -12.46 8.48
N ASP A 105 -2.41 -11.31 8.28
CA ASP A 105 -2.43 -10.61 7.00
C ASP A 105 -1.28 -11.12 6.11
N HIS A 106 -1.43 -10.97 4.80
CA HIS A 106 -0.52 -11.58 3.81
C HIS A 106 0.16 -10.50 2.98
N LEU A 107 1.49 -10.46 2.99
CA LEU A 107 2.25 -9.64 2.05
C LEU A 107 2.14 -10.24 0.64
N LEU A 108 1.56 -9.49 -0.29
CA LEU A 108 1.41 -9.91 -1.68
C LEU A 108 2.63 -9.50 -2.52
N LEU A 109 3.20 -8.35 -2.20
CA LEU A 109 4.39 -7.81 -2.84
C LEU A 109 5.12 -6.89 -1.85
N ARG A 110 6.43 -6.82 -2.03
CA ARG A 110 7.36 -5.93 -1.33
C ARG A 110 8.27 -5.32 -2.38
N ASP A 111 8.47 -4.02 -2.29
CA ASP A 111 9.34 -3.25 -3.19
C ASP A 111 10.30 -2.42 -2.33
N VAL A 112 11.61 -2.69 -2.43
CA VAL A 112 12.67 -1.89 -1.80
C VAL A 112 13.11 -0.82 -2.79
N VAL A 113 12.70 0.41 -2.52
CA VAL A 113 12.88 1.55 -3.42
C VAL A 113 14.04 2.43 -2.99
N ALA A 114 14.52 3.27 -3.92
CA ALA A 114 15.43 4.36 -3.56
C ALA A 114 14.76 5.36 -2.60
N ASP A 115 15.58 6.12 -1.87
CA ASP A 115 15.10 7.12 -0.91
C ASP A 115 14.14 8.13 -1.55
N GLU A 116 12.87 8.06 -1.14
CA GLU A 116 11.81 8.98 -1.57
C GLU A 116 11.45 9.91 -0.42
N ALA A 117 11.87 11.18 -0.52
CA ALA A 117 11.65 12.17 0.53
C ALA A 117 10.28 12.85 0.39
N VAL A 118 9.39 12.58 1.34
CA VAL A 118 8.09 13.26 1.44
C VAL A 118 8.27 14.50 2.31
N GLY A 119 8.27 15.68 1.70
CA GLY A 119 8.37 16.96 2.41
C GLY A 119 7.11 17.32 3.20
N ILE A 120 7.23 18.25 4.15
CA ILE A 120 6.09 18.72 4.97
C ILE A 120 5.01 19.32 4.06
N GLY A 121 3.76 18.90 4.24
CA GLY A 121 2.60 19.30 3.44
C GLY A 121 2.56 18.69 2.04
N LEU A 122 3.54 17.84 1.67
CA LEU A 122 3.54 17.13 0.40
C LEU A 122 2.85 15.77 0.53
N THR A 123 2.49 15.21 -0.62
CA THR A 123 1.83 13.91 -0.72
C THR A 123 2.65 13.00 -1.61
N LEU A 124 3.00 11.82 -1.10
CA LEU A 124 3.44 10.70 -1.92
C LEU A 124 2.22 9.93 -2.38
N THR A 125 2.06 9.72 -3.69
CA THR A 125 1.01 8.85 -4.23
C THR A 125 1.65 7.63 -4.84
N VAL A 126 1.33 6.46 -4.30
CA VAL A 126 1.76 5.17 -4.83
C VAL A 126 0.66 4.62 -5.72
N VAL A 127 1.05 4.12 -6.90
CA VAL A 127 0.16 3.43 -7.83
C VAL A 127 0.82 2.12 -8.26
N TYR A 128 0.20 1.00 -7.91
CA TYR A 128 0.53 -0.31 -8.50
C TYR A 128 -0.39 -0.59 -9.67
N ILE A 129 0.19 -0.94 -10.81
CA ILE A 129 -0.54 -1.36 -12.02
C ILE A 129 -0.34 -2.86 -12.16
N LEU A 130 -1.39 -3.63 -11.86
CA LEU A 130 -1.42 -5.07 -12.15
C LEU A 130 -1.78 -5.24 -13.62
N ARG A 131 -0.86 -5.80 -14.39
CA ARG A 131 -0.98 -5.93 -15.84
C ARG A 131 -1.01 -7.39 -16.26
N THR A 132 -1.92 -7.71 -17.18
CA THR A 132 -1.86 -8.95 -17.97
C THR A 132 -1.76 -8.62 -19.46
N THR A 133 -1.08 -9.48 -20.22
CA THR A 133 -0.91 -9.39 -21.67
C THR A 133 -1.80 -10.43 -22.35
N VAL A 134 -2.33 -10.12 -23.53
CA VAL A 134 -3.06 -11.09 -24.36
C VAL A 134 -2.12 -11.82 -25.31
#